data_AF-A0A1I5DEL8-F1
#
_entry.id   AF-A0A1I5DEL8-F1
#
_cell.length_a   1.000
_cell.length_b   1.000
_cell.length_c   1.000
_cell.angle_alpha   90.00
_cell.angle_beta   90.00
_cell.angle_gamma   90.00
#
_symmetry.space_group_name_H-M   'P 1'
#
loop_
_entity.id
_entity.type
_entity.pdbx_description
1 polymer ?
#
loop_
_entity_poly.entity_id
_entity_poly.type
_entity_poly.pdbx_seq_one_letter_code
_entity_poly.pdbx_strand_id
1 'polypeptide(L)'
;MVGPDAERLVYLYAACDYLYAACDRGRTWTALPGTRRVVDRFTGEHHDLTAGELRDLADLSTVDELDVAEHSADFLDRYGAYLRRLVAAWEPLLSPAGREDARRVLGPAGAR
;
A
#
# COMPACT_ATOMS: atom_id res chain seq x y z
N MET A 1 -26.13 -18.81 -8.02
CA MET A 1 -25.38 -18.97 -6.76
C MET A 1 -23.91 -18.76 -7.08
N VAL A 2 -23.28 -17.80 -6.42
CA VAL A 2 -21.83 -17.60 -6.50
C VAL A 2 -21.18 -18.75 -5.71
N GLY A 3 -20.16 -19.40 -6.28
CA GLY A 3 -19.50 -20.54 -5.63
C GLY A 3 -18.60 -20.11 -4.45
N PRO A 4 -18.20 -21.05 -3.58
CA PRO A 4 -17.39 -20.76 -2.39
C PRO A 4 -16.06 -20.04 -2.70
N ASP A 5 -15.47 -20.29 -3.86
CA ASP A 5 -14.25 -19.58 -4.29
C ASP A 5 -14.50 -18.09 -4.52
N ALA A 6 -15.66 -17.74 -5.07
CA ALA A 6 -16.00 -16.35 -5.34
C ALA A 6 -16.48 -15.61 -4.08
N GLU A 7 -17.12 -16.30 -3.12
CA GLU A 7 -17.38 -15.73 -1.78
C GLU A 7 -16.08 -15.43 -1.04
N ARG A 8 -15.10 -16.33 -1.11
CA ARG A 8 -13.76 -16.11 -0.54
C ARG A 8 -13.08 -14.89 -1.15
N LEU A 9 -13.15 -14.73 -2.47
CA LEU A 9 -12.59 -13.56 -3.15
C LEU A 9 -13.27 -12.26 -2.70
N VAL A 10 -14.60 -12.25 -2.56
CA VAL A 10 -15.34 -11.08 -2.04
C VAL A 10 -14.92 -10.77 -0.61
N TYR A 11 -14.74 -11.78 0.23
CA TYR A 11 -14.31 -11.59 1.61
C TYR A 11 -12.89 -11.03 1.70
N LEU A 12 -11.96 -11.55 0.90
CA LEU A 12 -10.59 -11.06 0.81
C LEU A 12 -10.55 -9.61 0.30
N TYR A 13 -11.31 -9.32 -0.76
CA TYR A 13 -11.43 -7.98 -1.30
C TYR A 13 -11.97 -6.99 -0.26
N ALA A 14 -13.08 -7.33 0.39
CA ALA A 14 -13.67 -6.49 1.44
C ALA A 14 -12.73 -6.29 2.64
N ALA A 15 -11.96 -7.31 3.01
CA ALA A 15 -10.96 -7.21 4.07
C ALA A 15 -9.81 -6.29 3.68
N CYS A 16 -9.26 -6.43 2.47
CA CYS A 16 -8.19 -5.57 1.97
C CYS A 16 -8.66 -4.11 1.82
N ASP A 17 -9.85 -3.88 1.28
CA ASP A 17 -10.46 -2.56 1.17
C ASP A 17 -10.71 -1.94 2.54
N TYR A 18 -11.20 -2.73 3.51
CA TYR A 18 -11.37 -2.25 4.88
C TYR A 18 -10.03 -1.89 5.51
N LEU A 19 -9.02 -2.77 5.42
CA LEU A 19 -7.70 -2.51 5.97
C LEU A 19 -7.07 -1.26 5.37
N TYR A 20 -7.22 -1.06 4.05
CA TYR A 20 -6.76 0.14 3.37
C TYR A 20 -7.53 1.39 3.83
N ALA A 21 -8.86 1.33 3.83
CA ALA A 21 -9.72 2.45 4.18
C ALA A 21 -9.69 2.80 5.67
N ALA A 22 -9.46 1.85 6.57
CA ALA A 22 -9.38 2.07 8.01
C ALA A 22 -7.96 2.41 8.46
N CYS A 23 -6.93 2.24 7.63
CA CYS A 23 -5.54 2.49 8.02
C CYS A 23 -5.26 3.96 8.33
N ASP A 24 -4.77 4.23 9.55
CA ASP A 24 -4.05 5.46 9.85
C ASP A 24 -2.65 5.38 9.22
N ARG A 25 -2.54 5.96 8.02
CA ARG A 25 -1.31 5.97 7.21
C ARG A 25 -0.13 6.57 7.96
N GLY A 26 -0.35 7.67 8.70
CA GLY A 26 0.71 8.39 9.41
C GLY A 26 1.34 7.59 10.54
N ARG A 27 0.52 6.78 11.23
CA ARG A 27 0.98 5.90 12.32
C ARG A 27 1.44 4.53 11.84
N THR A 28 1.04 4.12 10.63
CA THR A 28 1.26 2.77 10.11
C THR A 28 2.42 2.69 9.12
N TRP A 29 2.40 3.51 8.07
CA TRP A 29 3.11 3.21 6.83
C TRP A 29 4.64 3.16 6.97
N THR A 30 5.21 4.06 7.76
CA THR A 30 6.67 4.10 7.97
C THR A 30 7.17 2.89 8.77
N ALA A 31 6.35 2.38 9.71
CA ALA A 31 6.72 1.28 10.58
C ALA A 31 6.35 -0.10 10.01
N LEU A 32 5.48 -0.13 9.00
CA LEU A 32 4.83 -1.33 8.47
C LEU A 32 5.77 -2.50 8.13
N PRO A 33 6.95 -2.30 7.48
CA PRO A 33 7.87 -3.41 7.21
C PRO A 33 8.41 -4.11 8.46
N GLY A 34 8.54 -3.37 9.57
CA GLY A 34 9.04 -3.88 10.83
C GLY A 34 7.94 -4.39 11.76
N THR A 35 6.82 -3.67 11.86
CA THR A 35 5.74 -4.01 12.81
C THR A 35 4.77 -5.02 12.25
N ARG A 36 4.54 -5.03 10.93
CA ARG A 36 3.51 -5.82 10.26
C ARG A 36 2.11 -5.59 10.86
N ARG A 37 1.88 -4.38 11.37
CA ARG A 37 0.65 -3.96 12.04
C ARG A 37 0.08 -2.74 11.37
N VAL A 38 -1.24 -2.70 11.25
CA VAL A 38 -1.98 -1.48 10.91
C VAL A 38 -2.67 -0.91 12.13
N VAL A 39 -2.78 0.41 12.18
CA VAL A 39 -3.60 1.12 13.16
C VAL A 39 -4.92 1.47 12.49
N ASP A 40 -6.03 1.04 13.07
CA ASP A 40 -7.37 1.47 12.67
C ASP A 40 -7.59 2.94 13.10
N ARG A 41 -7.91 3.82 12.16
CA ARG A 41 -8.10 5.26 12.38
C ARG A 41 -9.42 5.60 13.06
N PHE A 42 -10.40 4.69 13.04
CA PHE A 42 -11.71 4.88 13.64
C PHE A 42 -11.74 4.39 15.08
N THR A 43 -11.10 3.25 15.36
CA THR A 43 -11.10 2.62 16.69
C THR A 43 -9.80 2.84 17.46
N GLY A 44 -8.69 3.14 16.76
CA GLY A 44 -7.35 3.21 17.33
C GLY A 44 -6.71 1.84 17.58
N GLU A 45 -7.40 0.74 17.25
CA GLU A 45 -6.92 -0.62 17.47
C GLU A 45 -5.79 -1.02 16.52
N HIS A 46 -5.04 -2.04 16.90
CA HIS A 46 -3.99 -2.62 16.07
C HIS A 46 -4.46 -3.93 15.45
N HIS A 47 -4.26 -4.10 14.14
CA HIS A 47 -4.44 -5.38 13.47
C HIS A 47 -3.09 -5.91 12.99
N ASP A 48 -2.74 -7.12 13.44
CA ASP A 48 -1.58 -7.87 12.94
C ASP A 48 -1.89 -8.47 11.57
N LEU A 49 -0.99 -8.29 10.61
CA LEU A 49 -1.18 -8.77 9.23
C LEU A 49 -0.40 -10.07 8.97
N THR A 50 -1.07 -11.01 8.30
CA THR A 50 -0.41 -12.14 7.64
C THR A 50 0.51 -11.66 6.52
N ALA A 51 1.36 -12.54 6.00
CA ALA A 51 2.25 -12.19 4.88
C ALA A 51 1.47 -11.85 3.59
N GLY A 52 0.31 -12.47 3.38
CA GLY A 52 -0.57 -12.18 2.25
C GLY A 52 -1.18 -10.79 2.36
N GLU A 53 -1.87 -10.51 3.48
CA GLU A 53 -2.52 -9.21 3.71
C GLU A 53 -1.51 -8.05 3.70
N LEU A 54 -0.29 -8.29 4.20
CA LEU A 54 0.77 -7.28 4.16
C LEU A 54 1.19 -6.94 2.73
N ARG A 55 1.27 -7.93 1.84
CA ARG A 55 1.55 -7.70 0.42
C ARG A 55 0.38 -7.00 -0.25
N ASP A 56 -0.83 -7.49 -0.06
CA ASP A 56 -2.04 -6.95 -0.69
C ASP A 56 -2.24 -5.48 -0.29
N LEU A 57 -2.07 -5.16 1.00
CA LEU A 57 -2.13 -3.79 1.50
C LEU A 57 -1.01 -2.92 0.90
N ALA A 58 0.22 -3.42 0.84
CA ALA A 58 1.36 -2.66 0.32
C ALA A 58 1.19 -2.39 -1.18
N ASP A 59 0.75 -3.38 -1.96
CA ASP A 59 0.48 -3.25 -3.38
C ASP A 59 -0.68 -2.28 -3.64
N LEU A 60 -1.83 -2.47 -2.98
CA LEU A 60 -3.00 -1.60 -3.13
C LEU A 60 -2.65 -0.15 -2.77
N SER A 61 -1.99 0.06 -1.63
CA SER A 61 -1.56 1.39 -1.19
C SER A 61 -0.53 2.00 -2.15
N THR A 62 0.34 1.18 -2.76
CA THR A 62 1.31 1.69 -3.74
C THR A 62 0.60 2.11 -5.02
N VAL A 63 -0.24 1.24 -5.60
CA VAL A 63 -0.98 1.52 -6.83
C VAL A 63 -1.84 2.77 -6.68
N ASP A 64 -2.56 2.92 -5.57
CA ASP A 64 -3.39 4.10 -5.31
C ASP A 64 -2.58 5.40 -5.30
N GLU A 65 -1.44 5.43 -4.62
CA GLU A 65 -0.60 6.64 -4.55
C GLU A 65 0.11 6.93 -5.87
N LEU A 66 0.44 5.90 -6.65
CA LEU A 66 1.00 6.05 -7.99
C LEU A 66 -0.03 6.61 -8.97
N ASP A 67 -1.29 6.16 -8.91
CA ASP A 67 -2.37 6.69 -9.75
C ASP A 67 -2.55 8.20 -9.52
N VAL A 68 -2.56 8.65 -8.26
CA VAL A 68 -2.61 10.08 -7.94
C VAL A 68 -1.38 10.82 -8.49
N ALA A 69 -0.20 10.22 -8.38
CA ALA A 69 1.05 10.81 -8.87
C ALA A 69 1.09 10.93 -10.40
N GLU A 70 0.50 9.99 -11.14
CA GLU A 70 0.36 10.06 -12.60
C GLU A 70 -0.57 11.19 -13.05
N HIS A 71 -1.63 11.44 -12.28
CA HIS A 71 -2.64 12.44 -12.62
C HIS A 71 -2.38 13.83 -12.03
N SER A 72 -1.37 14.00 -11.15
CA SER A 72 -1.08 15.28 -10.51
C SER A 72 0.43 15.56 -10.38
N ALA A 73 0.93 16.43 -11.26
CA ALA A 73 2.31 16.90 -11.23
C ALA A 73 2.65 17.64 -9.91
N ASP A 74 1.72 18.44 -9.38
CA ASP A 74 1.89 19.14 -8.10
C ASP A 74 2.01 18.16 -6.92
N PHE A 75 1.26 17.06 -6.95
CA PHE A 75 1.38 16.00 -5.96
C PHE A 75 2.75 15.32 -6.05
N LEU A 76 3.19 14.99 -7.27
CA LEU A 76 4.50 14.37 -7.50
C LEU A 76 5.66 15.28 -7.08
N ASP A 77 5.58 16.58 -7.33
CA ASP A 77 6.58 17.56 -6.88
C ASP A 77 6.66 17.62 -5.35
N ARG A 78 5.49 17.69 -4.70
CA ARG A 78 5.39 17.80 -3.24
C ARG A 78 5.75 16.52 -2.50
N TYR A 79 5.35 15.35 -3.00
CA TYR A 79 5.41 14.08 -2.28
C TYR A 79 6.29 13.01 -2.94
N GLY A 80 6.79 13.22 -4.16
CA GLY A 80 7.54 12.20 -4.91
C GLY A 80 8.80 11.70 -4.18
N ALA A 81 9.50 12.57 -3.45
CA ALA A 81 10.63 12.16 -2.62
C ALA A 81 10.21 11.27 -1.43
N TYR A 82 9.04 11.53 -0.84
CA TYR A 82 8.46 10.68 0.21
C TYR A 82 8.03 9.32 -0.37
N LEU A 83 7.30 9.32 -1.49
CA LEU A 83 6.84 8.09 -2.15
C LEU A 83 8.00 7.18 -2.53
N ARG A 84 9.09 7.74 -3.11
CA ARG A 84 10.30 6.96 -3.42
C ARG A 84 10.92 6.29 -2.19
N ARG A 85 10.99 7.00 -1.06
CA ARG A 85 11.49 6.41 0.20
C ARG A 85 10.55 5.34 0.74
N LEU A 86 9.24 5.57 0.67
CA LEU A 86 8.24 4.63 1.15
C LEU A 86 8.27 3.33 0.34
N VAL A 87 8.22 3.42 -0.99
CA VAL A 87 8.33 2.26 -1.88
C VAL A 87 9.65 1.52 -1.67
N ALA A 88 10.78 2.22 -1.50
CA ALA A 88 12.05 1.57 -1.21
C ALA A 88 12.04 0.80 0.12
N ALA A 89 11.39 1.32 1.15
CA ALA A 89 11.21 0.62 2.42
C ALA A 89 10.24 -0.56 2.31
N TRP A 90 9.26 -0.47 1.43
CA TRP A 90 8.25 -1.50 1.19
C TRP A 90 8.64 -2.52 0.12
N GLU A 91 9.79 -2.36 -0.54
CA GLU A 91 10.31 -3.28 -1.55
C GLU A 91 10.12 -4.77 -1.19
N PRO A 92 10.50 -5.26 0.02
CA PRO A 92 10.30 -6.67 0.37
C PRO A 92 8.84 -7.11 0.52
N LEU A 93 7.92 -6.16 0.67
CA LEU A 93 6.48 -6.40 0.83
C LEU A 93 5.75 -6.45 -0.52
N LEU A 94 6.23 -5.70 -1.50
CA LEU A 94 5.58 -5.53 -2.80
C LEU A 94 5.69 -6.78 -3.68
N SER A 95 4.64 -7.03 -4.46
CA SER A 95 4.70 -7.99 -5.57
C SER A 95 5.63 -7.49 -6.69
N PRO A 96 6.06 -8.37 -7.61
CA PRO A 96 6.84 -7.96 -8.78
C PRO A 96 6.16 -6.86 -9.60
N ALA A 97 4.83 -6.93 -9.76
CA ALA A 97 4.04 -5.94 -10.49
C ALA A 97 4.06 -4.57 -9.78
N GLY A 98 3.80 -4.54 -8.46
CA GLY A 98 3.85 -3.29 -7.69
C GLY A 98 5.23 -2.63 -7.73
N ARG A 99 6.32 -3.42 -7.74
CA ARG A 99 7.68 -2.89 -7.91
C ARG A 99 7.93 -2.29 -9.30
N GLU A 100 7.35 -2.89 -10.34
CA GLU A 100 7.48 -2.40 -11.71
C GLU A 100 6.73 -1.10 -11.92
N ASP A 101 5.48 -1.01 -11.47
CA ASP A 101 4.69 0.22 -11.56
C ASP A 101 5.34 1.37 -10.80
N ALA A 102 5.88 1.12 -9.60
CA ALA A 102 6.56 2.17 -8.85
C ALA A 102 7.81 2.69 -9.57
N ARG A 103 8.58 1.81 -10.23
CA ARG A 103 9.73 2.23 -11.06
C ARG A 103 9.28 3.03 -12.27
N ARG A 104 8.17 2.65 -12.90
CA ARG A 104 7.62 3.30 -14.09
C ARG A 104 7.15 4.73 -13.79
N VAL A 105 6.44 4.92 -12.68
CA VAL A 105 5.81 6.21 -12.31
C VAL A 105 6.78 7.14 -11.59
N LEU A 106 7.56 6.65 -10.62
CA LEU A 106 8.41 7.50 -9.79
C LEU A 106 9.81 7.73 -10.39
N GLY A 107 10.18 6.96 -11.42
CA GLY A 107 11.52 6.91 -12.00
C GLY A 107 12.56 6.34 -11.04
N PRO A 108 13.83 6.20 -11.47
CA PRO A 108 14.92 5.91 -10.55
C PRO A 108 14.99 7.01 -9.48
N ALA A 109 15.36 6.66 -8.24
CA ALA A 109 15.69 7.66 -7.24
C ALA A 109 16.81 8.52 -7.79
N GLY A 110 16.49 9.74 -8.23
CA GLY A 110 17.42 10.62 -8.91
C GLY A 110 18.68 10.79 -8.08
N ALA A 111 19.82 10.42 -8.68
CA ALA A 111 21.09 11.04 -8.37
C ALA A 111 20.86 12.56 -8.40
N ARG A 112 21.29 13.22 -7.32
CA ARG A 112 21.31 14.68 -7.22
C ARG A 112 22.04 15.31 -8.40
#